data_AF-L7FN82-F1
#
_entry.id   AF-L7FN82-F1
#
_cell.length_a   1.000
_cell.length_b   1.000
_cell.length_c   1.000
_cell.angle_alpha   90.00
_cell.angle_beta   90.00
_cell.angle_gamma   90.00
#
_symmetry.space_group_name_H-M   'P 1'
#
loop_
_entity.id
_entity.type
_entity.pdbx_description
1 polymer ?
#
loop_
_entity_poly.entity_id
_entity_poly.type
_entity_poly.pdbx_seq_one_letter_code
_entity_poly.pdbx_strand_id
1 'polypeptide(L)'
;MKPPCIPRGDQNASVEIYLRNKEYQIFTVNQAGSHEQQVLALKKTIHHYGPVLVAIMAFETGYYHYKGGIFTFSKETCKNINIDHQVILVGYCKDNETGQEYFIARNTWGTWWGENGGFGKISTENLCGMAQDDTKGYLSQNYIFYSGNYKLGPNCKTCNTKNLVCTVCKAGTKMDKRGVCVAPGQ
;
A
#
# COMPACT_ATOMS: atom_id res chain seq x y z
N MET A 1 7.78 23.51 4.81
CA MET A 1 8.02 22.97 3.44
C MET A 1 7.38 21.59 3.33
N LYS A 2 6.82 21.18 2.17
CA LYS A 2 6.28 19.81 2.02
C LYS A 2 7.40 18.76 2.15
N PRO A 3 7.17 17.62 2.84
CA PRO A 3 8.12 16.50 2.93
C PRO A 3 8.66 16.07 1.55
N PRO A 4 9.95 15.70 1.37
CA PRO A 4 10.42 15.04 0.16
C PRO A 4 9.77 13.66 0.13
N CYS A 5 8.92 13.46 -0.86
CA CYS A 5 8.07 12.27 -0.98
C CYS A 5 8.31 11.56 -2.30
N ILE A 6 8.27 10.24 -2.26
CA ILE A 6 8.29 9.37 -3.43
C ILE A 6 6.95 8.61 -3.48
N PRO A 7 5.87 9.24 -3.98
CA PRO A 7 4.61 8.54 -4.19
C PRO A 7 4.76 7.56 -5.37
N ARG A 8 4.27 6.34 -5.18
CA ARG A 8 4.31 5.26 -6.17
C ARG A 8 2.93 4.69 -6.51
N GLY A 9 1.89 5.08 -5.76
CA GLY A 9 0.50 4.76 -6.04
C GLY A 9 -0.39 5.99 -6.11
N ASP A 10 -1.66 5.76 -6.45
CA ASP A 10 -2.68 6.80 -6.43
C ASP A 10 -2.86 7.39 -5.02
N GLN A 11 -2.73 8.71 -4.92
CA GLN A 11 -2.88 9.47 -3.67
C GLN A 11 -4.30 10.03 -3.50
N ASN A 12 -5.23 9.64 -4.35
CA ASN A 12 -6.64 10.00 -4.28
C ASN A 12 -7.44 8.93 -3.51
N ALA A 13 -7.87 9.26 -2.30
CA ALA A 13 -8.67 8.38 -1.45
C ALA A 13 -9.99 7.95 -2.09
N SER A 14 -10.58 8.77 -2.97
CA SER A 14 -11.86 8.49 -3.62
C SER A 14 -11.79 7.40 -4.69
N VAL A 15 -10.58 6.94 -5.04
CA VAL A 15 -10.41 5.81 -5.97
C VAL A 15 -10.64 4.50 -5.21
N GLU A 16 -11.63 3.72 -5.61
CA GLU A 16 -11.81 2.40 -5.00
C GLU A 16 -10.62 1.48 -5.32
N ILE A 17 -10.14 0.78 -4.29
CA ILE A 17 -9.06 -0.19 -4.42
C ILE A 17 -9.66 -1.51 -4.89
N TYR A 18 -9.26 -1.98 -6.07
CA TYR A 18 -9.58 -3.33 -6.52
C TYR A 18 -8.30 -4.12 -6.75
N LEU A 19 -8.16 -5.23 -6.03
CA LEU A 19 -7.18 -6.25 -6.37
C LEU A 19 -7.71 -7.05 -7.56
N ARG A 20 -7.36 -6.61 -8.77
CA ARG A 20 -7.78 -7.28 -10.01
C ARG A 20 -6.73 -8.22 -10.59
N ASN A 21 -5.50 -8.15 -10.05
CA ASN A 21 -4.41 -8.97 -10.55
C ASN A 21 -4.43 -10.34 -9.85
N LYS A 22 -4.44 -11.41 -10.64
CA LYS A 22 -4.27 -12.78 -10.15
C LYS A 22 -2.79 -13.17 -10.09
N GLU A 23 -1.91 -12.36 -10.67
CA GLU A 23 -0.47 -12.50 -10.61
C GLU A 23 0.07 -11.59 -9.52
N TYR A 24 0.59 -12.21 -8.46
CA TYR A 24 1.24 -11.54 -7.35
C TYR A 24 2.50 -12.30 -6.98
N GLN A 25 3.46 -11.61 -6.37
CA GLN A 25 4.54 -12.26 -5.64
C GLN A 25 4.38 -12.01 -4.16
N ILE A 26 4.56 -13.07 -3.37
CA ILE A 26 4.69 -12.94 -1.92
C ILE A 26 6.10 -12.47 -1.64
N PHE A 27 6.26 -11.52 -0.72
CA PHE A 27 7.57 -11.06 -0.29
C PHE A 27 7.67 -10.96 1.23
N THR A 28 8.90 -11.08 1.71
CA THR A 28 9.27 -10.93 3.12
C THR A 28 10.55 -10.10 3.19
N VAL A 29 10.66 -9.24 4.20
CA VAL A 29 11.88 -8.45 4.43
C VAL A 29 12.75 -9.02 5.55
N ASN A 30 12.32 -10.10 6.23
CA ASN A 30 13.08 -10.73 7.32
C ASN A 30 14.50 -11.13 6.94
N GLN A 31 14.69 -11.55 5.69
CA GLN A 31 16.00 -11.97 5.17
C GLN A 31 16.92 -10.79 4.82
N ALA A 32 16.42 -9.55 4.84
CA ALA A 32 17.22 -8.37 4.50
C ALA A 32 18.28 -8.03 5.56
N GLY A 33 18.24 -8.65 6.75
CA GLY A 33 19.22 -8.45 7.82
C GLY A 33 18.77 -7.41 8.84
N SER A 34 19.60 -6.40 9.09
CA SER A 34 19.35 -5.34 10.07
C SER A 34 18.07 -4.54 9.79
N HIS A 35 17.54 -3.85 10.81
CA HIS A 35 16.35 -3.00 10.68
C HIS A 35 16.45 -2.01 9.51
N GLU A 36 17.59 -1.33 9.36
CA GLU A 36 17.83 -0.38 8.26
C GLU A 36 17.76 -1.05 6.89
N GLN A 37 18.29 -2.27 6.77
CA GLN A 37 18.22 -3.05 5.54
C GLN A 37 16.78 -3.51 5.25
N GLN A 38 15.98 -3.82 6.26
CA GLN A 38 14.56 -4.16 6.10
C GLN A 38 13.75 -2.95 5.60
N VAL A 39 13.94 -1.78 6.22
CA VAL A 39 13.33 -0.52 5.77
C VAL A 39 13.73 -0.22 4.33
N LEU A 40 15.03 -0.36 4.01
CA LEU A 40 15.55 -0.14 2.65
C LEU A 40 14.95 -1.14 1.65
N ALA A 41 14.83 -2.41 2.02
CA ALA A 41 14.21 -3.43 1.17
C ALA A 41 12.76 -3.05 0.84
N LEU A 42 11.97 -2.64 1.83
CA LEU A 42 10.58 -2.23 1.61
C LEU A 42 10.48 -0.98 0.72
N LYS A 43 11.32 0.04 0.94
CA LYS A 43 11.42 1.23 0.06
C LYS A 43 11.79 0.84 -1.38
N LYS A 44 12.76 -0.07 -1.57
CA LYS A 44 13.14 -0.60 -2.88
C LYS A 44 11.99 -1.37 -3.54
N THR A 45 11.26 -2.20 -2.80
CA THR A 45 10.11 -2.93 -3.33
C THR A 45 9.04 -1.95 -3.83
N ILE A 46 8.68 -0.94 -3.02
CA ILE A 46 7.74 0.11 -3.42
C ILE A 46 8.25 0.86 -4.67
N HIS A 47 9.55 1.18 -4.69
CA HIS A 47 10.17 1.87 -5.81
C HIS A 47 10.12 1.04 -7.11
N HIS A 48 10.49 -0.23 -7.08
CA HIS A 48 10.61 -1.02 -8.31
C HIS A 48 9.28 -1.56 -8.81
N TYR A 49 8.36 -1.89 -7.90
CA TYR A 49 7.12 -2.60 -8.27
C TYR A 49 5.85 -1.78 -8.11
N GLY A 50 5.94 -0.60 -7.47
CA GLY A 50 4.78 0.24 -7.19
C GLY A 50 4.14 -0.12 -5.85
N PRO A 51 2.83 0.12 -5.68
CA PRO A 51 2.15 -0.14 -4.42
C PRO A 51 2.20 -1.61 -4.01
N VAL A 52 2.43 -1.86 -2.73
CA VAL A 52 2.52 -3.21 -2.17
C VAL A 52 1.55 -3.39 -1.01
N LEU A 53 0.93 -4.57 -0.89
CA LEU A 53 0.17 -4.92 0.31
C LEU A 53 1.14 -5.34 1.40
N VAL A 54 0.93 -4.85 2.61
CA VAL A 54 1.65 -5.30 3.79
C VAL A 54 0.69 -5.66 4.91
N ALA A 55 1.03 -6.73 5.63
CA ALA A 55 0.42 -7.11 6.88
C ALA A 55 0.87 -6.18 8.02
N ILE A 56 -0.04 -5.85 8.92
CA ILE A 56 0.23 -5.09 10.15
C ILE A 56 -0.59 -5.65 11.32
N MET A 57 -0.16 -5.31 12.54
CA MET A 57 -0.93 -5.47 13.76
C MET A 57 -1.53 -4.11 14.11
N ALA A 58 -2.84 -3.96 13.94
CA ALA A 58 -3.53 -2.69 13.95
C ALA A 58 -4.32 -2.39 15.22
N PHE A 59 -4.98 -3.40 15.81
CA PHE A 59 -5.87 -3.16 16.95
C PHE A 59 -5.07 -2.96 18.24
N GLU A 60 -4.24 -3.93 18.63
CA GLU A 60 -3.46 -3.88 19.87
C GLU A 60 -2.39 -2.78 19.87
N THR A 61 -1.87 -2.40 18.71
CA THR A 61 -0.92 -1.29 18.58
C THR A 61 -1.57 0.08 18.70
N GLY A 62 -2.91 0.16 18.64
CA GLY A 62 -3.66 1.40 18.63
C GLY A 62 -3.72 2.09 17.26
N TYR A 63 -3.17 1.48 16.20
CA TYR A 63 -3.23 2.04 14.85
C TYR A 63 -4.67 2.21 14.33
N TYR A 64 -5.59 1.36 14.79
CA TYR A 64 -7.03 1.52 14.54
C TYR A 64 -7.58 2.90 14.95
N HIS A 65 -7.01 3.52 15.97
CA HIS A 65 -7.43 4.83 16.48
C HIS A 65 -6.69 6.01 15.83
N TYR A 66 -5.81 5.77 14.86
CA TYR A 66 -5.03 6.82 14.20
C TYR A 66 -5.93 7.89 13.53
N LYS A 67 -5.60 9.16 13.79
CA LYS A 67 -6.28 10.35 13.23
C LYS A 67 -5.35 11.33 12.50
N GLY A 68 -4.03 11.20 12.66
CA GLY A 68 -3.06 12.09 12.02
C GLY A 68 -1.67 12.03 12.64
N GLY A 69 -0.71 12.66 11.97
CA GLY A 69 0.71 12.66 12.37
C GLY A 69 1.52 11.49 11.83
N ILE A 70 2.72 11.23 12.33
CA ILE A 70 3.50 10.03 11.98
C ILE A 70 3.32 9.00 13.08
N PHE A 71 2.62 7.90 12.78
CA PHE A 71 2.37 6.85 13.74
C PHE A 71 3.63 6.01 13.96
N THR A 72 4.05 5.85 15.21
CA THR A 72 5.21 5.03 15.57
C THR A 72 4.74 3.84 16.42
N PHE A 73 4.97 2.63 15.93
CA PHE A 73 4.64 1.41 16.66
C PHE A 73 5.51 1.27 17.92
N SER A 74 4.88 0.98 19.07
CA SER A 74 5.59 0.73 20.33
C SER A 74 6.40 -0.55 20.27
N LYS A 75 7.68 -0.50 20.67
CA LYS A 75 8.54 -1.70 20.77
C LYS A 75 7.94 -2.77 21.69
N GLU A 76 7.22 -2.36 22.74
CA GLU A 76 6.62 -3.29 23.70
C GLU A 76 5.51 -4.13 23.04
N THR A 77 4.55 -3.46 22.40
CA THR A 77 3.44 -4.13 21.73
C THR A 77 3.92 -5.01 20.58
N CYS A 78 5.01 -4.62 19.91
CA CYS A 78 5.58 -5.38 18.79
C CYS A 78 6.42 -6.60 19.21
N LYS A 79 6.59 -6.89 20.52
CA LYS A 79 7.28 -8.12 20.95
C LYS A 79 6.50 -9.38 20.60
N ASN A 80 5.16 -9.28 20.60
CA ASN A 80 4.25 -10.39 20.32
C ASN A 80 3.40 -10.06 19.10
N ILE A 81 4.02 -10.11 17.92
CA ILE A 81 3.32 -9.80 16.67
C ILE A 81 2.12 -10.73 16.50
N ASN A 82 0.95 -10.13 16.31
CA ASN A 82 -0.30 -10.79 15.97
C ASN A 82 -0.94 -10.02 14.82
N ILE A 83 -0.66 -10.45 13.59
CA ILE A 83 -1.18 -9.78 12.39
C ILE A 83 -2.71 -9.90 12.36
N ASP A 84 -3.40 -8.77 12.25
CA ASP A 84 -4.86 -8.68 12.28
C ASP A 84 -5.42 -7.82 11.13
N HIS A 85 -4.55 -7.17 10.34
CA HIS A 85 -4.96 -6.23 9.30
C HIS A 85 -3.95 -6.12 8.16
N GLN A 86 -4.38 -5.53 7.04
CA GLN A 86 -3.55 -5.28 5.87
C GLN A 86 -3.78 -3.87 5.32
N VAL A 87 -2.70 -3.22 4.86
CA VAL A 87 -2.73 -1.90 4.23
C VAL A 87 -1.88 -1.90 2.96
N ILE A 88 -2.14 -0.96 2.06
CA ILE A 88 -1.32 -0.78 0.85
C ILE A 88 -0.32 0.34 1.10
N LEU A 89 0.97 0.04 1.00
CA LEU A 89 1.99 1.08 0.98
C LEU A 89 2.06 1.69 -0.41
N VAL A 90 1.81 3.00 -0.51
CA VAL A 90 1.73 3.74 -1.77
C VAL A 90 2.88 4.74 -1.95
N GLY A 91 3.87 4.73 -1.06
CA GLY A 91 5.02 5.62 -1.12
C GLY A 91 5.73 5.73 0.22
N TYR A 92 6.76 6.56 0.25
CA TYR A 92 7.49 6.92 1.46
C TYR A 92 7.99 8.36 1.37
N CYS A 93 8.17 9.00 2.53
CA CYS A 93 8.60 10.38 2.66
C CYS A 93 9.56 10.55 3.83
N LYS A 94 10.17 11.74 3.89
CA LYS A 94 10.95 12.22 5.04
C LYS A 94 10.37 13.54 5.53
N ASP A 95 10.05 13.66 6.80
CA ASP A 95 9.66 14.95 7.36
C ASP A 95 10.87 15.90 7.38
N ASN A 96 10.73 17.12 6.88
CA ASN A 96 11.85 18.06 6.74
C ASN A 96 12.27 18.69 8.07
N GLU A 97 11.35 18.81 9.02
CA GLU A 97 11.57 19.52 10.28
C GLU A 97 12.19 18.57 11.31
N THR A 98 11.66 17.35 11.39
CA THR A 98 12.09 16.32 12.35
C THR A 98 13.11 15.36 11.76
N GLY A 99 13.21 15.26 10.43
CA GLY A 99 14.00 14.25 9.74
C GLY A 99 13.38 12.85 9.76
N GLN A 100 12.19 12.68 10.36
CA GLN A 100 11.55 11.38 10.54
C GLN A 100 11.06 10.82 9.21
N GLU A 101 11.47 9.59 8.87
CA GLU A 101 11.00 8.91 7.67
C GLU A 101 9.73 8.09 7.96
N TYR A 102 8.84 8.01 6.97
CA TYR A 102 7.59 7.27 7.09
C TYR A 102 7.11 6.70 5.74
N PHE A 103 6.35 5.62 5.81
CA PHE A 103 5.57 5.09 4.69
C PHE A 103 4.19 5.74 4.63
N ILE A 104 3.69 5.93 3.41
CA ILE A 104 2.30 6.32 3.19
C ILE A 104 1.48 5.03 3.03
N ALA A 105 0.59 4.78 3.97
CA ALA A 105 -0.31 3.63 3.97
C ALA A 105 -1.71 4.08 3.54
N ARG A 106 -2.29 3.38 2.58
CA ARG A 106 -3.70 3.50 2.20
C ARG A 106 -4.51 2.39 2.88
N ASN A 107 -5.62 2.76 3.48
CA ASN A 107 -6.47 1.87 4.27
C ASN A 107 -7.90 1.79 3.70
N THR A 108 -8.70 0.84 4.19
CA THR A 108 -10.05 0.50 3.69
C THR A 108 -11.15 0.71 4.73
N TRP A 109 -10.87 1.34 5.87
CA TRP A 109 -11.86 1.59 6.91
C TRP A 109 -12.82 2.76 6.59
N GLY A 110 -12.55 3.53 5.55
CA GLY A 110 -13.37 4.67 5.13
C GLY A 110 -12.80 6.01 5.58
N THR A 111 -13.49 7.09 5.22
CA THR A 111 -12.97 8.47 5.34
C THR A 111 -12.90 9.00 6.77
N TRP A 112 -13.51 8.30 7.73
CA TRP A 112 -13.45 8.67 9.16
C TRP A 112 -12.10 8.36 9.80
N TRP A 113 -11.30 7.51 9.16
CA TRP A 113 -10.02 7.04 9.68
C TRP A 113 -8.84 7.76 9.02
N GLY A 114 -7.83 8.07 9.83
CA GLY A 114 -6.60 8.69 9.39
C GLY A 114 -6.76 10.06 8.74
N GLU A 115 -5.93 10.32 7.74
CA GLU A 115 -5.82 11.60 7.04
C GLU A 115 -6.28 11.44 5.59
N ASN A 116 -6.64 12.56 4.94
CA ASN A 116 -6.89 12.63 3.50
C ASN A 116 -7.88 11.56 2.96
N GLY A 117 -8.86 11.15 3.76
CA GLY A 117 -9.90 10.20 3.36
C GLY A 117 -9.51 8.73 3.45
N GLY A 118 -8.51 8.36 4.26
CA GLY A 118 -8.17 6.96 4.54
C GLY A 118 -6.68 6.62 4.44
N PHE A 119 -5.80 7.62 4.57
CA PHE A 119 -4.36 7.43 4.57
C PHE A 119 -3.77 7.53 5.98
N GLY A 120 -2.77 6.70 6.25
CA GLY A 120 -1.95 6.77 7.44
C GLY A 120 -0.49 6.98 7.08
N LYS A 121 0.28 7.52 8.04
CA LYS A 121 1.73 7.61 7.95
C LYS A 121 2.32 6.68 9.00
N ILE A 122 3.13 5.71 8.57
CA ILE A 122 3.76 4.73 9.46
C ILE A 122 5.26 5.04 9.52
N SER A 123 5.77 5.37 10.70
CA SER A 123 7.19 5.61 10.97
C SER A 123 8.06 4.43 10.52
N THR A 124 9.23 4.72 9.94
CA THR A 124 10.22 3.67 9.64
C THR A 124 11.05 3.26 10.85
N GLU A 125 10.86 3.89 12.01
CA GLU A 125 11.65 3.60 13.23
C GLU A 125 11.39 2.20 13.77
N ASN A 126 10.15 1.72 13.67
CA ASN A 126 9.77 0.38 14.08
C ASN A 126 8.75 -0.18 13.09
N LEU A 127 9.12 -1.26 12.39
CA LEU A 127 8.23 -1.90 11.42
C LEU A 127 7.15 -2.77 12.09
N CYS A 128 7.30 -3.15 13.35
CA CYS A 128 6.31 -3.97 14.08
C CYS A 128 5.86 -5.24 13.34
N GLY A 129 6.78 -5.95 12.69
CA GLY A 129 6.43 -7.12 11.88
C GLY A 129 5.88 -6.81 10.49
N MET A 130 5.80 -5.53 10.11
CA MET A 130 5.37 -5.15 8.77
C MET A 130 6.28 -5.75 7.71
N ALA A 131 5.67 -6.36 6.70
CA ALA A 131 6.36 -7.08 5.63
C ALA A 131 7.19 -8.30 6.08
N GLN A 132 6.92 -8.84 7.28
CA GLN A 132 7.57 -10.05 7.82
C GLN A 132 6.62 -11.25 7.72
N ASP A 133 7.17 -12.46 7.58
CA ASP A 133 6.37 -13.70 7.70
C ASP A 133 5.95 -13.91 9.16
N ASP A 134 4.69 -14.26 9.38
CA ASP A 134 4.22 -14.72 10.69
C ASP A 134 4.91 -16.05 11.04
N THR A 135 5.58 -16.06 12.18
CA THR A 135 6.23 -17.26 12.72
C THR A 135 5.23 -18.30 13.23
N LYS A 136 3.93 -17.96 13.33
CA LYS A 136 2.84 -18.85 13.78
C LYS A 136 2.06 -19.52 12.65
N GLY A 137 2.47 -19.35 11.39
CA GLY A 137 1.89 -20.06 10.25
C GLY A 137 0.70 -19.39 9.58
N TYR A 138 0.27 -18.20 10.03
CA TYR A 138 -0.61 -17.35 9.23
C TYR A 138 0.25 -16.58 8.24
N LEU A 139 0.48 -17.12 7.04
CA LEU A 139 1.25 -16.42 6.00
C LEU A 139 0.85 -14.93 5.97
N SER A 140 1.72 -14.07 6.48
CA SER A 140 1.62 -12.63 6.33
C SER A 140 1.78 -12.37 4.85
N GLN A 141 0.69 -12.48 4.09
CA GLN A 141 0.78 -12.43 2.65
C GLN A 141 0.94 -10.97 2.24
N ASN A 142 2.19 -10.50 2.30
CA ASN A 142 2.58 -9.25 1.69
C ASN A 142 2.70 -9.51 0.21
N TYR A 143 1.99 -8.71 -0.60
CA TYR A 143 1.92 -8.92 -2.02
C TYR A 143 2.59 -7.77 -2.76
N ILE A 144 3.47 -8.13 -3.67
CA ILE A 144 3.84 -7.27 -4.77
C ILE A 144 2.74 -7.37 -5.80
N PHE A 145 1.97 -6.29 -5.96
CA PHE A 145 1.06 -6.17 -7.08
C PHE A 145 1.84 -5.65 -8.27
N TYR A 146 1.94 -6.45 -9.32
CA TYR A 146 2.48 -5.95 -10.58
C TYR A 146 1.51 -4.92 -11.15
N SER A 147 1.84 -3.65 -10.99
CA SER A 147 1.32 -2.56 -11.84
C SER A 147 1.84 -2.71 -13.28
N GLY A 148 2.89 -3.52 -13.50
CA GLY A 148 3.57 -3.73 -14.78
C GLY A 148 3.14 -4.94 -15.61
N ASN A 149 2.27 -5.83 -15.12
CA ASN A 149 1.76 -6.90 -15.98
C ASN A 149 0.61 -6.32 -16.78
N TYR A 150 0.91 -6.01 -18.04
CA TYR A 150 0.00 -5.63 -19.13
C TYR A 150 -1.17 -6.62 -19.25
N LYS A 151 -2.12 -6.54 -18.34
CA LYS A 151 -3.46 -7.03 -18.54
C LYS A 151 -4.35 -5.83 -18.33
N LEU A 152 -4.43 -5.04 -19.41
CA LEU A 152 -5.59 -4.21 -19.67
C LEU A 152 -6.82 -4.96 -19.18
N GLY A 153 -7.64 -4.33 -18.33
CA GLY A 153 -8.88 -4.95 -17.86
C GLY A 153 -9.60 -5.56 -19.08
N PRO A 154 -10.27 -6.72 -18.95
CA PRO A 154 -10.68 -7.54 -20.10
C PRO A 154 -11.53 -6.78 -21.13
N ASN A 155 -12.12 -5.65 -20.71
CA ASN A 155 -12.98 -4.75 -21.46
C ASN A 155 -12.25 -3.53 -22.05
N CYS A 156 -10.95 -3.36 -21.81
CA CYS A 156 -10.16 -2.26 -22.36
C CYS A 156 -9.49 -2.68 -23.68
N LYS A 157 -9.69 -1.86 -24.72
CA LYS A 157 -9.16 -2.07 -26.07
C LYS A 157 -7.80 -1.41 -26.25
N THR A 158 -7.62 -0.20 -25.74
CA THR A 158 -6.36 0.56 -25.78
C THR A 158 -6.18 1.37 -24.50
N CYS A 159 -4.94 1.68 -24.10
CA CYS A 159 -4.64 2.52 -22.93
C CYS A 159 -3.58 3.59 -23.20
N ASN A 160 -3.51 4.55 -22.30
CA ASN A 160 -2.37 5.43 -22.14
C ASN A 160 -1.30 4.69 -21.31
N THR A 161 -0.14 4.45 -21.91
CA THR A 161 0.93 3.65 -21.33
C THR A 161 1.71 4.37 -20.21
N LYS A 162 1.52 5.68 -20.04
CA LYS A 162 2.17 6.46 -18.97
C LYS A 162 1.37 6.46 -17.66
N ASN A 163 0.05 6.45 -17.75
CA ASN A 163 -0.82 6.51 -16.56
C ASN A 163 -1.74 5.28 -16.41
N LEU A 164 -1.64 4.31 -17.33
CA LEU A 164 -2.35 3.03 -17.31
C LEU A 164 -3.89 3.17 -17.32
N VAL A 165 -4.41 4.31 -17.77
CA VAL A 165 -5.84 4.56 -17.91
C VAL A 165 -6.32 4.06 -19.27
N CYS A 166 -7.47 3.38 -19.30
CA CYS A 166 -8.05 2.95 -20.56
C CYS A 166 -8.44 4.16 -21.41
N THR A 167 -8.14 4.12 -22.71
CA THR A 167 -8.50 5.20 -23.64
C THR A 167 -9.68 4.80 -24.52
N VAL A 168 -9.83 3.50 -24.81
CA VAL A 168 -10.94 2.98 -25.61
C VAL A 168 -11.44 1.67 -25.00
N CYS A 169 -12.75 1.60 -24.77
CA CYS A 169 -13.42 0.38 -24.32
C CYS A 169 -13.75 -0.56 -25.48
N LYS A 170 -13.78 -1.86 -25.21
CA LYS A 170 -14.31 -2.87 -26.13
C LYS A 170 -15.81 -2.66 -26.31
N ALA A 171 -16.34 -3.09 -27.45
CA ALA A 171 -17.77 -2.97 -27.75
C ALA A 171 -18.63 -3.59 -26.63
N GLY A 172 -19.73 -2.92 -26.29
CA GLY A 172 -20.64 -3.34 -25.23
C GLY A 172 -20.20 -2.94 -23.81
N THR A 173 -19.06 -2.27 -23.63
CA THR A 173 -18.59 -1.80 -22.33
C THR A 173 -18.46 -0.28 -22.33
N LYS A 174 -18.60 0.36 -21.15
CA LYS A 174 -18.50 1.82 -21.00
C LYS A 174 -17.41 2.17 -20.00
N MET A 175 -16.73 3.28 -20.26
CA MET A 175 -15.73 3.81 -19.34
C MET A 175 -16.43 4.51 -18.18
N ASP A 176 -16.08 4.13 -16.95
CA ASP A 176 -16.55 4.81 -15.75
C ASP A 176 -15.70 6.05 -15.43
N LYS A 177 -16.09 6.77 -14.37
CA LYS A 177 -15.40 7.99 -13.89
C LYS A 177 -13.94 7.78 -13.46
N ARG A 178 -13.49 6.52 -13.33
CA ARG A 178 -12.13 6.13 -12.95
C ARG A 178 -11.27 5.77 -14.16
N GLY A 179 -11.82 5.82 -15.37
CA GLY A 179 -11.12 5.44 -16.59
C GLY A 179 -11.04 3.92 -16.78
N VAL A 180 -12.02 3.18 -16.23
CA VAL A 180 -12.12 1.71 -16.31
C VAL A 180 -13.32 1.31 -17.17
N CYS A 181 -13.12 0.39 -18.11
CA CYS A 181 -14.20 -0.15 -18.93
C CYS A 181 -14.99 -1.24 -18.19
N VAL A 182 -16.27 -0.97 -17.93
CA VAL A 182 -17.20 -1.87 -17.24
C VAL A 182 -18.27 -2.39 -18.19
N ALA A 183 -18.67 -3.65 -18.00
CA ALA A 183 -19.80 -4.23 -18.71
C ALA A 183 -21.13 -3.69 -18.13
N PRO A 184 -22.24 -3.76 -18.87
CA PRO A 184 -23.53 -3.34 -18.36
C PRO A 184 -23.93 -4.21 -17.16
N GLY A 185 -24.21 -3.60 -16.01
CA GLY A 185 -24.60 -4.31 -14.77
C GLY A 185 -23.46 -4.68 -13.82
N GLN A 186 -22.24 -4.18 -14.06
CA GLN A 186 -21.10 -4.23 -13.12
C GLN A 186 -20.86 -2.89 -12.41
#